data_AF-B9DJB4-F1
#
_entry.id   AF-B9DJB4-F1
#
_cell.length_a   1.000
_cell.length_b   1.000
_cell.length_c   1.000
_cell.angle_alpha   90.00
_cell.angle_beta   90.00
_cell.angle_gamma   90.00
#
_symmetry.space_group_name_H-M   'P 1'
#
loop_
_entity.id
_entity.type
_entity.pdbx_description
1 polymer ?
#
loop_
_entity_poly.entity_id
_entity_poly.type
_entity_poly.pdbx_seq_one_letter_code
_entity_poly.pdbx_strand_id
1 'polypeptide(L)'
;MRRDALENRKRIEDCARQLFAEEGVENVSMNQISKTLGIGMATLYRNFEDKQALCYQLIQNDFSELFKDMHTILEDNKRNKEEKLEVLLVRFLNFKNTHKDLLRCVEGNKKRVSFKQQPAYKELFNIFYEVLKNDEDLTWNTFKTDMFLNSLTTNMYQFQLEERGLTDVQLKQYLLRMFK
;
A
#
# COMPACT_ATOMS: atom_id res chain seq x y z
N MET A 1 25.83 -9.13 -18.17
CA MET A 1 24.49 -9.75 -18.03
C MET A 1 23.74 -9.37 -16.75
N ARG A 2 24.24 -9.61 -15.51
CA ARG A 2 23.53 -9.16 -14.29
C ARG A 2 23.48 -7.63 -14.12
N ARG A 3 24.56 -6.93 -14.50
CA ARG A 3 24.67 -5.47 -14.40
C ARG A 3 23.71 -4.75 -15.36
N ASP A 4 23.64 -5.22 -16.60
CA ASP A 4 22.74 -4.67 -17.64
C ASP A 4 21.26 -4.86 -17.32
N ALA A 5 20.91 -5.98 -16.66
CA ALA A 5 19.54 -6.23 -16.21
C ALA A 5 19.12 -5.29 -15.07
N LEU A 6 20.00 -5.08 -14.08
CA LEU A 6 19.77 -4.12 -12.98
C LEU A 6 19.68 -2.67 -13.48
N GLU A 7 20.55 -2.30 -14.43
CA GLU A 7 20.55 -0.96 -15.03
C GLU A 7 19.28 -0.69 -15.84
N ASN A 8 18.80 -1.68 -16.62
CA ASN A 8 17.53 -1.56 -17.32
C ASN A 8 16.33 -1.49 -16.37
N ARG A 9 16.33 -2.25 -15.27
CA ARG A 9 15.27 -2.18 -14.26
C ARG A 9 15.16 -0.78 -13.66
N LYS A 10 16.29 -0.18 -13.26
CA LYS A 10 16.31 1.19 -12.73
C LYS A 10 15.82 2.21 -13.76
N ARG A 11 16.26 2.11 -15.02
CA ARG A 11 15.79 3.00 -16.10
C ARG A 11 14.27 2.92 -16.30
N ILE A 12 13.70 1.73 -16.17
CA ILE A 12 12.24 1.53 -16.22
C ILE A 12 11.56 2.22 -15.04
N GLU A 13 12.08 2.04 -13.83
CA GLU A 13 11.54 2.69 -12.63
C GLU A 13 11.59 4.22 -12.73
N ASP A 14 12.72 4.79 -13.15
CA ASP A 14 12.91 6.24 -13.28
C ASP A 14 11.97 6.82 -14.35
N CYS A 15 11.85 6.18 -15.52
CA CYS A 15 10.90 6.58 -16.56
C CYS A 15 9.45 6.51 -16.08
N ALA A 16 9.08 5.45 -15.37
CA ALA A 16 7.75 5.29 -14.83
C ALA A 16 7.43 6.39 -13.81
N ARG A 17 8.36 6.72 -12.90
CA ARG A 17 8.19 7.83 -11.95
C ARG A 17 7.95 9.15 -12.66
N GLN A 18 8.73 9.45 -13.70
CA GLN A 18 8.55 10.67 -14.49
C GLN A 18 7.18 10.72 -15.15
N LEU A 19 6.82 9.69 -15.92
CA LEU A 19 5.54 9.64 -16.63
C LEU A 19 4.35 9.65 -15.65
N PHE A 20 4.45 8.96 -14.52
CA PHE A 20 3.40 8.97 -13.50
C PHE A 20 3.21 10.34 -12.85
N ALA A 21 4.29 11.12 -12.67
CA ALA A 21 4.21 12.47 -12.16
C ALA A 21 3.62 13.46 -13.18
N GLU A 22 3.90 13.27 -14.47
CA GLU A 22 3.43 14.14 -15.55
C GLU A 22 1.98 13.86 -15.96
N GLU A 23 1.61 12.58 -16.05
CA GLU A 23 0.35 12.15 -16.67
C GLU A 23 -0.59 11.43 -15.71
N GLY A 24 -0.15 11.12 -14.49
CA GLY A 24 -0.89 10.34 -13.50
C GLY A 24 -0.74 8.83 -13.70
N VAL A 25 -0.69 8.08 -12.59
CA VAL A 25 -0.43 6.64 -12.61
C VAL A 25 -1.42 5.91 -13.51
N GLU A 26 -2.72 6.24 -13.48
CA GLU A 26 -3.75 5.52 -14.24
C GLU A 26 -3.58 5.62 -15.76
N ASN A 27 -3.16 6.78 -16.26
CA ASN A 27 -3.11 7.09 -17.69
C ASN A 27 -1.90 6.48 -18.40
N VAL A 28 -0.81 6.22 -17.66
CA VAL A 28 0.43 5.71 -18.25
C VAL A 28 0.38 4.20 -18.48
N SER A 29 0.63 3.75 -19.71
CA SER A 29 0.67 2.31 -20.03
C SER A 29 2.08 1.72 -20.02
N MET A 30 2.20 0.40 -19.85
CA MET A 30 3.48 -0.31 -20.03
C MET A 30 4.05 -0.09 -21.45
N ASN A 31 3.19 0.00 -22.47
CA ASN A 31 3.61 0.28 -23.84
C ASN A 31 4.23 1.67 -23.97
N GLN A 32 3.64 2.67 -23.34
CA GLN A 32 4.17 4.03 -23.31
C GLN A 32 5.55 4.07 -22.66
N ILE A 33 5.73 3.45 -21.49
CA ILE A 33 7.03 3.33 -20.82
C ILE A 33 8.07 2.67 -21.75
N SER A 34 7.69 1.59 -22.43
CA SER A 34 8.55 0.89 -23.40
C SER A 34 8.98 1.79 -24.54
N LYS A 35 8.04 2.54 -25.13
CA LYS A 35 8.29 3.47 -26.24
C LYS A 35 9.18 4.63 -25.82
N THR A 36 8.91 5.25 -24.67
CA THR A 36 9.70 6.36 -24.13
C THR A 36 11.16 5.94 -23.88
N LEU A 37 11.40 4.70 -23.45
CA LEU A 37 12.75 4.18 -23.23
C LEU A 37 13.43 3.58 -24.47
N GLY A 38 12.71 3.43 -25.58
CA GLY A 38 13.21 2.74 -26.77
C GLY A 38 13.55 1.26 -26.52
N ILE A 39 12.91 0.61 -25.55
CA ILE A 39 13.10 -0.83 -25.27
C ILE A 39 11.94 -1.65 -25.85
N GLY A 40 12.19 -2.92 -26.15
CA GLY A 40 11.13 -3.84 -26.59
C GLY A 40 10.22 -4.26 -25.42
N MET A 41 8.93 -4.49 -25.71
CA MET A 41 7.94 -4.94 -24.71
C MET A 41 8.36 -6.20 -23.96
N ALA A 42 8.97 -7.16 -24.65
CA ALA A 42 9.47 -8.38 -24.02
C ALA A 42 10.57 -8.09 -22.98
N THR A 43 11.41 -7.07 -23.22
CA THR A 43 12.42 -6.63 -22.25
C THR A 43 11.78 -5.98 -21.03
N LEU A 44 10.77 -5.13 -21.23
CA LEU A 44 10.01 -4.52 -20.14
C LEU A 44 9.33 -5.60 -19.27
N TYR A 45 8.61 -6.54 -19.89
CA TYR A 45 7.88 -7.58 -19.16
C TYR A 45 8.77 -8.61 -18.45
N ARG A 46 10.00 -8.82 -18.93
CA ARG A 46 11.01 -9.62 -18.18
C ARG A 46 11.47 -8.95 -16.89
N ASN A 47 11.39 -7.61 -16.80
CA ASN A 47 11.74 -6.87 -15.59
C ASN A 47 10.52 -6.70 -14.66
N PHE A 48 9.36 -6.40 -15.23
CA PHE A 48 8.11 -6.18 -14.51
C PHE A 48 6.97 -6.89 -15.23
N GLU A 49 6.43 -7.94 -14.59
CA GLU A 49 5.41 -8.80 -15.18
C GLU A 49 4.15 -8.03 -15.62
N ASP A 50 3.81 -6.98 -14.89
CA ASP A 50 2.72 -6.06 -15.19
C ASP A 50 2.95 -4.68 -14.54
N LYS A 51 1.99 -3.78 -14.73
CA LYS A 51 2.02 -2.43 -14.16
C LYS A 51 1.92 -2.46 -12.63
N GLN A 52 1.20 -3.41 -12.05
CA GLN A 52 1.07 -3.58 -10.60
C GLN A 52 2.40 -3.93 -9.96
N ALA A 53 3.16 -4.87 -10.53
CA ALA A 53 4.49 -5.23 -10.08
C ALA A 53 5.45 -4.04 -10.14
N LEU A 54 5.35 -3.21 -11.19
CA LEU A 54 6.10 -1.96 -11.29
C LEU A 54 5.66 -0.96 -10.20
N CYS A 55 4.37 -0.68 -10.06
CA CYS A 55 3.86 0.21 -9.01
C CYS A 55 4.27 -0.24 -7.61
N TYR A 56 4.22 -1.56 -7.33
CA TYR A 56 4.65 -2.14 -6.06
C TYR A 56 6.15 -1.94 -5.82
N GLN A 57 6.97 -2.13 -6.85
CA GLN A 57 8.40 -1.84 -6.77
C GLN A 57 8.67 -0.37 -6.44
N LEU A 58 7.92 0.55 -7.07
CA LEU A 58 8.13 1.99 -6.89
C LEU A 58 7.81 2.49 -5.48
N ILE A 59 6.86 1.85 -4.78
CA ILE A 59 6.43 2.20 -3.41
C ILE A 59 7.13 1.35 -2.33
N GLN A 60 7.99 0.39 -2.71
CA GLN A 60 8.59 -0.56 -1.78
C GLN A 60 9.44 0.12 -0.69
N ASN A 61 10.17 1.17 -1.04
CA ASN A 61 10.96 1.94 -0.08
C ASN A 61 10.06 2.69 0.90
N ASP A 62 8.98 3.30 0.40
CA ASP A 62 8.02 4.02 1.23
C ASP A 62 7.33 3.07 2.23
N PHE A 63 7.02 1.83 1.81
CA PHE A 63 6.54 0.79 2.73
C PHE A 63 7.57 0.45 3.82
N SER A 64 8.85 0.34 3.46
CA SER A 64 9.91 0.06 4.43
C SER A 64 10.01 1.16 5.49
N GLU A 65 9.89 2.42 5.11
CA GLU A 65 9.90 3.56 6.03
C GLU A 65 8.64 3.57 6.91
N LEU A 66 7.47 3.34 6.31
CA LEU A 66 6.21 3.20 7.03
C LEU A 66 6.30 2.13 8.12
N PHE A 67 6.77 0.91 7.78
CA PHE A 67 6.82 -0.19 8.74
C PHE A 67 7.83 0.07 9.85
N LYS A 68 8.97 0.71 9.55
CA LYS A 68 9.92 1.12 10.58
C LYS A 68 9.28 2.07 11.60
N ASP A 69 8.50 3.05 11.13
CA ASP A 69 7.79 3.98 12.02
C ASP A 69 6.69 3.26 12.82
N MET A 70 5.94 2.37 12.17
CA MET A 70 4.87 1.60 12.83
C MET A 70 5.41 0.66 13.91
N HIS A 71 6.55 0.01 13.67
CA HIS A 71 7.23 -0.79 14.70
C HIS A 71 7.71 0.05 15.88
N THR A 72 8.26 1.23 15.61
CA THR A 72 8.63 2.18 16.68
C THR A 72 7.43 2.55 17.55
N ILE A 73 6.23 2.68 16.97
CA ILE A 73 4.98 2.95 17.70
C ILE A 73 4.55 1.70 18.51
N LEU A 74 4.66 0.50 17.94
CA LEU A 74 4.33 -0.74 18.64
C LEU A 74 5.22 -0.99 19.86
N GLU A 75 6.49 -0.64 19.78
CA GLU A 75 7.49 -0.84 20.84
C GLU A 75 7.41 0.23 21.95
N ASP A 76 6.64 1.30 21.77
CA ASP A 76 6.51 2.34 22.79
C ASP A 76 5.68 1.84 24.00
N ASN A 77 6.38 1.46 25.06
CA ASN A 77 5.79 0.99 26.31
C ASN A 77 5.03 2.06 27.11
N LYS A 78 5.12 3.34 26.72
CA LYS A 78 4.35 4.42 27.35
C LYS A 78 2.90 4.46 26.88
N ARG A 79 2.58 3.82 25.75
CA ARG A 79 1.24 3.81 25.16
C ARG A 79 0.52 2.50 25.44
N ASN A 80 -0.76 2.59 25.79
CA ASN A 80 -1.65 1.43 25.80
C ASN A 80 -2.02 0.99 24.36
N LYS A 81 -2.77 -0.11 24.22
CA LYS A 81 -3.13 -0.66 22.90
C LYS A 81 -3.99 0.32 22.08
N GLU A 82 -4.90 1.01 22.74
CA GLU A 82 -5.83 1.96 22.13
C GLU A 82 -5.09 3.19 21.57
N GLU A 83 -4.15 3.73 22.34
CA GLU A 83 -3.28 4.83 21.93
C GLU A 83 -2.36 4.42 20.78
N LYS A 84 -1.82 3.20 20.80
CA LYS A 84 -1.03 2.65 19.67
C LYS A 84 -1.87 2.54 18.42
N LEU A 85 -3.08 1.96 18.51
CA LEU A 85 -3.98 1.84 17.38
C LEU A 85 -4.31 3.20 16.76
N GLU A 86 -4.58 4.22 17.59
CA GLU A 86 -4.86 5.57 17.10
C GLU A 86 -3.66 6.16 16.32
N VAL A 87 -2.45 6.08 16.86
CA VAL A 87 -1.25 6.64 16.22
C VAL A 87 -0.88 5.86 14.95
N LEU A 88 -0.98 4.52 14.97
CA LEU A 88 -0.77 3.67 13.81
C LEU A 88 -1.76 3.99 12.69
N LEU A 89 -3.04 4.16 13.04
CA LEU A 89 -4.08 4.49 12.07
C LEU A 89 -3.81 5.86 11.42
N VAL A 90 -3.45 6.87 12.20
CA VAL A 90 -3.06 8.19 11.66
C VAL A 90 -1.85 8.07 10.73
N ARG A 91 -0.81 7.34 11.13
CA ARG A 91 0.39 7.15 10.30
C ARG A 91 0.05 6.47 8.98
N PHE A 92 -0.80 5.44 9.03
CA PHE A 92 -1.22 4.70 7.85
C PHE A 92 -2.12 5.50 6.92
N LEU A 93 -3.09 6.26 7.44
CA LEU A 93 -3.95 7.13 6.63
C LEU A 93 -3.16 8.23 5.92
N ASN A 94 -2.18 8.83 6.61
CA ASN A 94 -1.27 9.81 5.99
C ASN A 94 -0.48 9.18 4.84
N PHE A 95 0.05 7.96 5.04
CA PHE A 95 0.73 7.22 3.98
C PHE A 95 -0.20 6.93 2.80
N LYS A 96 -1.44 6.49 3.05
CA LYS A 96 -2.44 6.26 1.99
C LYS A 96 -2.70 7.52 1.17
N ASN A 97 -2.85 8.67 1.84
CA ASN A 97 -3.07 9.95 1.17
C ASN A 97 -1.89 10.35 0.29
N THR A 98 -0.67 10.25 0.81
CA THR A 98 0.55 10.61 0.06
C THR A 98 0.75 9.72 -1.17
N HIS A 99 0.41 8.43 -1.10
CA HIS A 99 0.71 7.46 -2.15
C HIS A 99 -0.53 6.90 -2.86
N LYS A 100 -1.67 7.60 -2.81
CA LYS A 100 -2.98 7.10 -3.26
C LYS A 100 -2.98 6.51 -4.68
N ASP A 101 -2.26 7.12 -5.62
CA ASP A 101 -2.29 6.71 -7.03
C ASP A 101 -1.50 5.41 -7.26
N LEU A 102 -0.34 5.27 -6.59
CA LEU A 102 0.43 4.03 -6.60
C LEU A 102 -0.30 2.92 -5.85
N LEU A 103 -0.91 3.22 -4.71
CA LEU A 103 -1.69 2.24 -3.94
C LEU A 103 -2.92 1.75 -4.70
N ARG A 104 -3.63 2.64 -5.40
CA ARG A 104 -4.74 2.25 -6.27
C ARG A 104 -4.28 1.33 -7.40
N CYS A 105 -3.11 1.60 -7.98
CA CYS A 105 -2.48 0.69 -8.94
C CYS A 105 -2.20 -0.68 -8.32
N VAL A 106 -1.53 -0.71 -7.16
CA VAL A 106 -1.12 -1.94 -6.46
C VAL A 106 -2.31 -2.78 -5.98
N GLU A 107 -3.36 -2.15 -5.47
CA GLU A 107 -4.58 -2.81 -4.99
C GLU A 107 -5.55 -3.17 -6.13
N GLY A 108 -5.24 -2.78 -7.38
CA GLY A 108 -6.08 -3.02 -8.54
C GLY A 108 -6.28 -4.51 -8.86
N ASN A 109 -7.52 -4.89 -9.16
CA ASN A 109 -8.01 -6.28 -9.27
C ASN A 109 -7.58 -7.05 -10.56
N LYS A 110 -6.38 -6.81 -11.11
CA LYS A 110 -5.94 -7.53 -12.34
C LYS A 110 -5.20 -8.83 -12.02
N LYS A 111 -5.98 -9.92 -12.05
CA LYS A 111 -5.72 -11.35 -12.40
C LYS A 111 -4.43 -12.10 -12.03
N ARG A 112 -3.29 -11.49 -11.66
CA ARG A 112 -2.03 -12.24 -11.48
C ARG A 112 -1.61 -12.44 -10.02
N VAL A 113 -1.42 -11.37 -9.25
CA VAL A 113 -1.06 -11.46 -7.82
C VAL A 113 -1.88 -10.45 -7.04
N SER A 114 -2.60 -10.92 -6.01
CA SER A 114 -3.37 -10.04 -5.15
C SER A 114 -2.44 -9.26 -4.22
N PHE A 115 -2.73 -7.99 -3.92
CA PHE A 115 -1.99 -7.24 -2.90
C PHE A 115 -1.97 -7.97 -1.56
N LYS A 116 -3.03 -8.73 -1.22
CA LYS A 116 -3.10 -9.55 0.00
C LYS A 116 -2.04 -10.64 0.09
N GLN A 117 -1.41 -10.99 -1.03
CA GLN A 117 -0.32 -11.97 -1.11
C GLN A 117 1.06 -11.31 -1.05
N GLN A 118 1.14 -9.98 -1.07
CA GLN A 118 2.40 -9.25 -1.02
C GLN A 118 2.95 -9.20 0.43
N PRO A 119 4.28 -9.20 0.61
CA PRO A 119 4.90 -9.07 1.94
C PRO A 119 4.41 -7.85 2.72
N ALA A 120 4.18 -6.71 2.05
CA ALA A 120 3.67 -5.50 2.68
C ALA A 120 2.30 -5.69 3.35
N TYR A 121 1.40 -6.47 2.74
CA TYR A 121 0.09 -6.75 3.35
C TYR A 121 0.25 -7.64 4.59
N LYS A 122 1.11 -8.67 4.53
CA LYS A 122 1.39 -9.53 5.69
C LYS A 122 1.95 -8.72 6.86
N GLU A 123 2.82 -7.76 6.57
CA GLU A 123 3.39 -6.89 7.59
C GLU A 123 2.34 -5.97 8.22
N LEU A 124 1.50 -5.33 7.40
CA LEU A 124 0.34 -4.56 7.88
C LEU A 124 -0.58 -5.41 8.76
N PHE A 125 -0.88 -6.64 8.32
CA PHE A 125 -1.70 -7.58 9.08
C PHE A 125 -1.08 -7.85 10.45
N ASN A 126 0.20 -8.21 10.52
CA ASN A 126 0.85 -8.49 11.79
C ASN A 126 0.81 -7.29 12.74
N ILE A 127 1.13 -6.10 12.23
CA ILE A 127 1.15 -4.87 13.06
C ILE A 127 -0.24 -4.56 13.63
N PHE A 128 -1.28 -4.59 12.79
CA PHE A 128 -2.63 -4.29 13.26
C PHE A 128 -3.22 -5.43 14.10
N TYR A 129 -2.87 -6.69 13.81
CA TYR A 129 -3.25 -7.83 14.63
C TYR A 129 -2.75 -7.67 16.07
N GLU A 130 -1.51 -7.24 16.28
CA GLU A 130 -0.94 -7.06 17.62
C GLU A 130 -1.71 -6.07 18.50
N VAL A 131 -2.24 -4.99 17.90
CA VAL A 131 -3.01 -3.97 18.63
C VAL A 131 -4.51 -4.26 18.68
N LEU A 132 -5.06 -5.00 17.73
CA LEU A 132 -6.48 -5.34 17.67
C LEU A 132 -6.85 -6.63 18.41
N LYS A 133 -5.87 -7.54 18.63
CA LYS A 133 -6.12 -8.82 19.29
C LYS A 133 -6.51 -8.64 20.75
N ASN A 134 -7.50 -9.42 21.16
CA ASN A 134 -8.00 -9.54 22.52
C ASN A 134 -8.04 -11.02 22.95
N ASP A 135 -8.67 -11.30 24.09
CA ASP A 135 -8.71 -12.64 24.70
C ASP A 135 -9.59 -13.66 23.96
N GLU A 136 -10.17 -13.27 22.83
CA GLU A 136 -10.93 -14.15 21.94
C GLU A 136 -10.01 -15.09 21.14
N ASP A 137 -10.62 -16.04 20.43
CA ASP A 137 -9.87 -17.02 19.66
C ASP A 137 -9.14 -16.43 18.43
N LEU A 138 -8.17 -17.21 17.92
CA LEU A 138 -7.35 -16.83 16.77
C LEU A 138 -8.17 -16.54 15.50
N THR A 139 -9.26 -17.27 15.29
CA THR A 139 -10.13 -17.12 14.12
C THR A 139 -10.82 -15.76 14.17
N TRP A 140 -11.38 -15.41 15.34
CA TRP A 140 -12.00 -14.11 15.55
C TRP A 140 -11.02 -12.95 15.34
N ASN A 141 -9.86 -13.01 15.99
CA ASN A 141 -8.85 -11.94 15.89
C ASN A 141 -8.31 -11.78 14.46
N THR A 142 -8.17 -12.89 13.73
CA THR A 142 -7.79 -12.88 12.30
C THR A 142 -8.86 -12.21 11.46
N PHE A 143 -10.12 -12.62 11.62
CA PHE A 143 -11.25 -12.04 10.90
C PHE A 143 -11.41 -10.54 11.20
N LYS A 144 -11.33 -10.13 12.47
CA LYS A 144 -11.39 -8.73 12.90
C LYS A 144 -10.31 -7.89 12.22
N THR A 145 -9.08 -8.39 12.18
CA THR A 145 -7.94 -7.72 11.53
C THR A 145 -8.13 -7.61 10.02
N ASP A 146 -8.63 -8.67 9.36
CA ASP A 146 -8.96 -8.62 7.94
C ASP A 146 -10.06 -7.59 7.67
N MET A 147 -11.13 -7.56 8.45
CA MET A 147 -12.21 -6.57 8.27
C MET A 147 -11.69 -5.13 8.45
N PHE A 148 -10.80 -4.92 9.42
CA PHE A 148 -10.15 -3.64 9.62
C PHE A 148 -9.31 -3.24 8.40
N LEU A 149 -8.44 -4.11 7.89
CA LEU A 149 -7.64 -3.81 6.70
C LEU A 149 -8.48 -3.63 5.44
N ASN A 150 -9.57 -4.38 5.27
CA ASN A 150 -10.50 -4.19 4.14
C ASN A 150 -11.16 -2.80 4.18
N SER A 151 -11.51 -2.32 5.38
CA SER A 151 -12.06 -0.96 5.57
C SER A 151 -11.06 0.15 5.19
N LEU A 152 -9.77 -0.19 5.16
CA LEU A 152 -8.67 0.70 4.81
C LEU A 152 -8.14 0.50 3.38
N THR A 153 -8.79 -0.31 2.55
CA THR A 153 -8.46 -0.36 1.11
C THR A 153 -8.62 1.02 0.47
N THR A 154 -7.83 1.33 -0.55
CA THR A 154 -7.82 2.63 -1.23
C THR A 154 -9.17 2.97 -1.81
N ASN A 155 -9.84 1.97 -2.41
CA ASN A 155 -11.20 2.13 -2.91
C ASN A 155 -12.21 2.43 -1.80
N MET A 156 -12.15 1.71 -0.66
CA MET A 156 -13.05 1.98 0.46
C MET A 156 -12.78 3.35 1.07
N TYR A 157 -11.50 3.67 1.32
CA TYR A 157 -11.07 4.95 1.86
C TYR A 157 -11.55 6.13 1.00
N GLN A 158 -11.32 6.07 -0.32
CA GLN A 158 -11.78 7.11 -1.25
C GLN A 158 -13.30 7.20 -1.32
N PHE A 159 -14.01 6.07 -1.34
CA PHE A 159 -15.46 6.07 -1.28
C PHE A 159 -16.00 6.80 -0.05
N GLN A 160 -15.38 6.62 1.12
CA GLN A 160 -15.80 7.32 2.34
C GLN A 160 -15.57 8.83 2.26
N LEU A 161 -14.46 9.27 1.67
CA LEU A 161 -14.14 10.69 1.55
C LEU A 161 -14.95 11.38 0.45
N GLU A 162 -14.95 10.81 -0.75
CA GLU A 162 -15.47 11.44 -1.97
C GLU A 162 -16.98 11.26 -2.11
N GLU A 163 -17.50 10.06 -1.85
CA GLU A 163 -18.92 9.73 -2.05
C GLU A 163 -19.76 9.90 -0.78
N ARG A 164 -19.14 9.72 0.41
CA ARG A 164 -19.83 9.89 1.70
C ARG A 164 -19.50 11.22 2.39
N GLY A 165 -18.55 11.99 1.88
CA GLY A 165 -18.19 13.29 2.42
C GLY A 165 -17.57 13.25 3.82
N LEU A 166 -16.98 12.12 4.22
CA LEU A 166 -16.29 12.04 5.51
C LEU A 166 -14.94 12.76 5.44
N THR A 167 -14.63 13.48 6.50
CA THR A 167 -13.26 13.95 6.76
C THR A 167 -12.39 12.79 7.28
N ASP A 168 -11.07 12.92 7.15
CA ASP A 168 -10.11 11.98 7.74
C ASP A 168 -10.31 11.78 9.24
N VAL A 169 -10.64 12.87 9.95
CA VAL A 169 -10.90 12.86 11.38
C VAL A 169 -12.12 12.00 11.70
N GLN A 170 -13.21 12.17 10.95
CA GLN A 170 -14.43 11.38 11.16
C GLN A 170 -14.21 9.91 10.80
N LEU A 171 -13.55 9.62 9.68
CA LEU A 171 -13.27 8.24 9.29
C LEU A 171 -12.42 7.53 10.35
N LYS A 172 -11.34 8.18 10.82
CA LYS A 172 -10.53 7.67 11.93
C LYS A 172 -11.37 7.37 13.17
N GLN A 173 -12.20 8.32 13.60
CA GLN A 173 -13.04 8.17 14.80
C GLN A 173 -14.02 7.00 14.65
N TYR A 174 -14.64 6.82 13.48
CA TYR A 174 -15.58 5.72 13.24
C TYR A 174 -14.89 4.36 13.17
N LEU A 175 -13.72 4.27 12.53
CA LEU A 175 -12.92 3.05 12.52
C LEU A 175 -12.48 2.65 13.93
N LEU A 176 -11.98 3.62 14.72
CA LEU A 176 -11.63 3.37 16.12
C LEU A 176 -12.85 2.94 16.94
N ARG A 177 -14.02 3.54 16.73
CA ARG A 177 -15.26 3.14 17.42
C ARG A 177 -15.68 1.71 17.06
N MET A 178 -15.52 1.31 15.80
CA MET A 178 -15.98 0.01 15.30
C MET A 178 -15.06 -1.15 15.71
N PHE A 179 -13.76 -0.89 15.86
CA PHE A 179 -12.75 -1.93 16.07
C PHE A 179 -12.04 -1.89 17.44
N LYS A 180 -12.38 -0.93 18.30
CA LYS A 180 -12.08 -1.01 19.73
C LYS A 180 -12.73 -2.25 20.33
#